data_AF-F4RMI9-F1
#
_entry.id   AF-F4RMI9-F1
#
_cell.length_a   1.000
_cell.length_b   1.000
_cell.length_c   1.000
_cell.angle_alpha   90.00
_cell.angle_beta   90.00
_cell.angle_gamma   90.00
#
_symmetry.space_group_name_H-M   'P 1'
#
loop_
_entity.id
_entity.type
_entity.pdbx_description
1 polymer ?
#
loop_
_entity_poly.entity_id
_entity_poly.type
_entity_poly.pdbx_seq_one_letter_code
_entity_poly.pdbx_strand_id
1 'polypeptide(L)'
;MKKSSQVAIRILVDRIFFEFCTSATYHQCLEFILIATQNGFSIHQFPDCNSQWWKGLHRESSIAPNMVRANRYNFSKTLVEVAKRSMSQRRERRMKEEYQTLIIGTGLTESILSSSLDSTSILQIDPNPLYGSINWSTLSIPQIIQWSTQSEPSNQFINLTSHYSEQIKETIDSKQIKYHLNLIPTLLFTKSKLIDHFIQTGSSNSISFQLLNQFYFLDSKRKELVSLPSSKHDLFNSDLSLINKRKLVKLFQIVLNDSNQTQDQDENTPQPEPNVPQDESLHSFLASKPYEFPTSLISQLSALSLSPLKSTESSKQHSIQRIQTLLNSIGRYGNSNGSASSFLISQYGGTGEWIESMIRSSAIQKGATQIIGRRINSLRKTRKGWSIQVEDLERNEVLEFGAERLVIGVDHLDLLKDYQIGKPKLAYMIHRSVVLVESMGLNWDLDAMEIKHTLIVIDSETHGNPIQVLIIGSSSECCPDNQVIIYLSTVSNEISKNENPEEMLGPVLDLILRPTVEPLMKLFYTQQVFHHIKTGDFQDIDHQNEDHQDKDEQDKEHQDKEYQNKDDQDKDDEEKKMVVLNNWPEEIEDSGLGRLSEWVYEYVEKVMKDEFSKDVHTDNVEE
;
A
#
# COMPACT_ATOMS: atom_id res chain seq x y z
N MET A 1 -41.44 -51.85 -45.11
CA MET A 1 -41.16 -50.41 -44.91
C MET A 1 -40.35 -50.09 -43.64
N LYS A 2 -40.58 -50.70 -42.47
CA LYS A 2 -39.84 -50.34 -41.22
C LYS A 2 -38.33 -50.66 -41.20
N LYS A 3 -37.84 -51.71 -41.89
CA LYS A 3 -36.40 -52.04 -41.93
C LYS A 3 -35.58 -51.10 -42.83
N SER A 4 -36.16 -50.59 -43.92
CA SER A 4 -35.49 -49.66 -44.83
C SER A 4 -35.29 -48.27 -44.21
N SER A 5 -36.19 -47.85 -43.31
CA SER A 5 -36.09 -46.57 -42.59
C SER A 5 -34.98 -46.56 -41.52
N GLN A 6 -34.72 -47.67 -40.83
CA GLN A 6 -33.66 -47.74 -39.82
C GLN A 6 -32.25 -47.69 -40.42
N VAL A 7 -32.06 -48.28 -41.61
CA VAL A 7 -30.77 -48.23 -42.32
C VAL A 7 -30.49 -46.81 -42.85
N ALA A 8 -31.52 -46.12 -43.38
CA ALA A 8 -31.39 -44.75 -43.84
C ALA A 8 -31.09 -43.76 -42.68
N ILE A 9 -31.75 -43.93 -41.54
CA ILE A 9 -31.48 -43.13 -40.32
C ILE A 9 -30.06 -43.38 -39.82
N ARG A 10 -29.58 -44.63 -39.86
CA ARG A 10 -28.22 -44.96 -39.41
C ARG A 10 -27.14 -44.35 -40.29
N ILE A 11 -27.30 -44.41 -41.61
CA ILE A 11 -26.38 -43.76 -42.56
C ILE A 11 -26.37 -42.22 -42.37
N LEU A 12 -27.53 -41.63 -42.05
CA LEU A 12 -27.62 -40.19 -41.80
C LEU A 12 -26.92 -39.79 -40.49
N VAL A 13 -27.10 -40.57 -39.42
CA VAL A 13 -26.44 -40.34 -38.12
C VAL A 13 -24.92 -40.52 -38.23
N ASP A 14 -24.45 -41.56 -38.94
CA ASP A 14 -23.02 -41.82 -39.11
C ASP A 14 -22.34 -40.68 -39.89
N ARG A 15 -23.02 -40.11 -40.90
CA ARG A 15 -22.50 -39.01 -41.72
C ARG A 15 -22.49 -37.67 -40.97
N ILE A 16 -23.55 -37.40 -40.21
CA ILE A 16 -23.63 -36.21 -39.33
C ILE A 16 -22.57 -36.28 -38.23
N PHE A 17 -22.39 -37.44 -37.59
CA PHE A 17 -21.41 -37.62 -36.52
C PHE A 17 -19.98 -37.41 -37.03
N PHE A 18 -19.64 -37.89 -38.23
CA PHE A 18 -18.31 -37.74 -38.80
C PHE A 18 -17.98 -36.28 -39.18
N GLU A 19 -18.92 -35.54 -39.78
CA GLU A 19 -18.73 -34.11 -40.09
C GLU A 19 -18.74 -33.23 -38.81
N PHE A 20 -19.53 -33.61 -37.81
CA PHE A 20 -19.60 -32.88 -36.54
C PHE A 20 -18.33 -33.08 -35.71
N CYS A 21 -17.81 -34.31 -35.59
CA CYS A 21 -16.59 -34.57 -34.81
C CYS A 21 -15.29 -34.02 -35.42
N THR A 22 -15.28 -33.62 -36.69
CA THR A 22 -14.12 -33.02 -37.35
C THR A 22 -14.07 -31.50 -37.22
N SER A 23 -15.18 -30.84 -36.85
CA SER A 23 -15.31 -29.38 -36.75
C SER A 23 -15.80 -28.87 -35.39
N ALA A 24 -16.36 -29.73 -34.54
CA ALA A 24 -16.95 -29.35 -33.27
C ALA A 24 -15.97 -29.47 -32.09
N THR A 25 -16.19 -28.63 -31.08
CA THR A 25 -15.48 -28.68 -29.80
C THR A 25 -15.88 -29.93 -28.99
N TYR A 26 -15.04 -30.32 -28.03
CA TYR A 26 -15.27 -31.49 -27.17
C TYR A 26 -16.64 -31.44 -26.45
N HIS A 27 -17.06 -30.25 -26.00
CA HIS A 27 -18.35 -30.04 -25.34
C HIS A 27 -19.55 -30.32 -26.26
N GLN A 28 -19.48 -29.89 -27.52
CA GLN A 28 -20.54 -30.11 -28.50
C GLN A 28 -20.68 -31.60 -28.86
N CYS A 29 -19.56 -32.32 -28.94
CA CYS A 29 -19.59 -33.77 -29.16
C CYS A 29 -20.27 -34.51 -27.99
N LEU A 30 -19.98 -34.11 -26.75
CA LEU A 30 -20.57 -34.70 -25.54
C LEU A 30 -22.08 -34.47 -25.45
N GLU A 31 -22.55 -33.26 -25.75
CA GLU A 31 -24.00 -32.97 -25.80
C GLU A 31 -24.71 -33.81 -26.85
N PHE A 32 -24.12 -33.95 -28.05
CA PHE A 32 -24.70 -34.76 -29.11
C PHE A 32 -24.84 -36.24 -28.70
N ILE A 33 -23.83 -36.80 -28.04
CA ILE A 33 -23.85 -38.18 -27.54
C ILE A 33 -24.87 -38.35 -26.41
N LEU A 34 -25.00 -37.36 -25.52
CA LEU A 34 -26.01 -37.36 -24.46
C LEU A 34 -27.43 -37.33 -25.04
N ILE A 35 -27.69 -36.48 -26.04
CA ILE A 35 -28.99 -36.41 -26.71
C ILE A 35 -29.30 -37.72 -27.44
N ALA A 36 -28.32 -38.30 -28.13
CA ALA A 36 -28.52 -39.54 -28.87
C ALA A 36 -28.75 -40.76 -27.95
N THR A 37 -28.04 -40.84 -26.82
CA THR A 37 -28.24 -41.91 -25.82
C THR A 37 -29.57 -41.77 -25.09
N GLN A 38 -30.04 -40.54 -24.83
CA GLN A 38 -31.41 -40.29 -24.33
C GLN A 38 -32.49 -40.77 -25.31
N ASN A 39 -32.21 -40.70 -26.61
CA ASN A 39 -33.10 -41.17 -27.68
C ASN A 39 -32.93 -42.67 -28.04
N GLY A 40 -32.20 -43.44 -27.20
CA GLY A 40 -32.15 -44.90 -27.30
C GLY A 40 -31.04 -45.46 -28.19
N PHE A 41 -30.11 -44.64 -28.66
CA PHE A 41 -28.91 -45.12 -29.36
C PHE A 41 -27.85 -45.62 -28.37
N SER A 42 -27.23 -46.77 -28.67
CA SER A 42 -26.12 -47.31 -27.87
C SER A 42 -24.80 -46.70 -28.32
N ILE A 43 -23.87 -46.46 -27.40
CA ILE A 43 -22.59 -45.83 -27.73
C ILE A 43 -21.74 -46.65 -28.71
N HIS A 44 -21.91 -47.97 -28.72
CA HIS A 44 -21.26 -48.89 -29.66
C HIS A 44 -21.83 -48.81 -31.09
N GLN A 45 -22.88 -48.01 -31.31
CA GLN A 45 -23.46 -47.81 -32.64
C GLN A 45 -22.84 -46.62 -33.38
N PHE A 46 -22.00 -45.81 -32.72
CA PHE A 46 -21.28 -44.71 -33.34
C PHE A 46 -19.97 -45.20 -33.99
N PRO A 47 -19.54 -44.60 -35.11
CA PRO A 47 -18.28 -44.93 -35.76
C PRO A 47 -17.06 -44.65 -34.86
N ASP A 48 -15.99 -45.44 -35.00
CA ASP A 48 -14.71 -45.20 -34.34
C ASP A 48 -14.09 -43.88 -34.82
N CYS A 49 -14.19 -42.86 -33.98
CA CYS A 49 -13.54 -41.57 -34.16
C CYS A 49 -12.07 -41.66 -33.70
N ASN A 50 -11.13 -41.24 -34.55
CA ASN A 50 -9.69 -41.38 -34.30
C ASN A 50 -9.15 -40.38 -33.25
N SER A 51 -10.01 -39.57 -32.63
CA SER A 51 -9.64 -38.62 -31.59
C SER A 51 -9.20 -39.33 -30.30
N GLN A 52 -8.19 -38.78 -29.62
CA GLN A 52 -7.67 -39.36 -28.37
C GLN A 52 -8.73 -39.47 -27.26
N TRP A 53 -9.73 -38.57 -27.26
CA TRP A 53 -10.79 -38.59 -26.24
C TRP A 53 -11.80 -39.73 -26.47
N TRP A 54 -12.14 -40.06 -27.72
CA TRP A 54 -13.06 -41.16 -28.06
C TRP A 54 -12.48 -42.53 -27.68
N LYS A 55 -11.16 -42.71 -27.88
CA LYS A 55 -10.42 -43.91 -27.47
C LYS A 55 -10.38 -44.11 -25.95
N GLY A 56 -10.41 -43.02 -25.18
CA GLY A 56 -10.51 -43.07 -23.71
C GLY A 56 -11.89 -43.57 -23.25
N LEU A 57 -12.95 -43.04 -23.86
CA LEU A 57 -14.33 -43.40 -23.53
C LEU A 57 -14.65 -44.89 -23.83
N HIS A 58 -14.15 -45.41 -24.96
CA HIS A 58 -14.34 -46.82 -25.32
C HIS A 58 -13.62 -47.78 -24.36
N ARG A 59 -12.44 -47.42 -23.84
CA ARG A 59 -11.70 -48.24 -22.87
C ARG A 59 -12.45 -48.37 -21.54
N GLU A 60 -13.04 -47.30 -21.04
CA GLU A 60 -13.81 -47.34 -19.79
C GLU A 60 -15.16 -48.05 -19.94
N SER A 61 -15.82 -47.92 -21.11
CA SER A 61 -17.10 -48.63 -21.36
C SER A 61 -16.96 -50.15 -21.47
N SER A 62 -15.76 -50.66 -21.75
CA SER A 62 -15.50 -52.10 -21.91
C SER A 62 -15.46 -52.87 -20.58
N ILE A 63 -15.47 -52.17 -19.44
CA ILE A 63 -15.32 -52.78 -18.11
C ILE A 63 -16.67 -53.14 -17.46
N ALA A 64 -17.82 -52.69 -17.98
CA ALA A 64 -19.12 -52.99 -17.35
C ALA A 64 -20.31 -53.17 -18.32
N PRO A 65 -20.46 -54.34 -18.96
CA PRO A 65 -21.63 -54.64 -19.79
C PRO A 65 -22.95 -54.67 -18.98
N ASN A 66 -22.88 -54.94 -17.68
CA ASN A 66 -24.06 -55.14 -16.82
C ASN A 66 -24.58 -53.87 -16.14
N MET A 67 -23.88 -52.73 -16.22
CA MET A 67 -24.35 -51.47 -15.63
C MET A 67 -25.32 -50.68 -16.51
N VAL A 68 -25.46 -51.02 -17.81
CA VAL A 68 -26.28 -50.22 -18.74
C VAL A 68 -27.80 -50.39 -18.51
N ARG A 69 -28.23 -51.36 -17.68
CA ARG A 69 -29.64 -51.54 -17.31
C ARG A 69 -30.04 -51.01 -15.94
N ALA A 70 -29.09 -50.60 -15.09
CA ALA A 70 -29.37 -50.05 -13.77
C ALA A 70 -28.58 -48.76 -13.58
N ASN A 71 -29.28 -47.64 -13.41
CA ASN A 71 -28.76 -46.29 -13.14
C ASN A 71 -28.15 -45.51 -14.33
N ARG A 72 -29.03 -45.03 -15.22
CA ARG A 72 -28.77 -43.85 -16.08
C ARG A 72 -28.38 -42.60 -15.29
N TYR A 73 -28.78 -42.50 -14.02
CA TYR A 73 -28.48 -41.35 -13.16
C TYR A 73 -27.03 -41.35 -12.65
N ASN A 74 -26.50 -42.50 -12.21
CA ASN A 74 -25.12 -42.59 -11.71
C ASN A 74 -24.08 -42.44 -12.83
N PHE A 75 -24.35 -42.95 -14.02
CA PHE A 75 -23.41 -42.82 -15.15
C PHE A 75 -23.20 -41.35 -15.58
N SER A 76 -24.24 -40.51 -15.45
CA SER A 76 -24.13 -39.06 -15.68
C SER A 76 -23.30 -38.35 -14.60
N LYS A 77 -23.45 -38.74 -13.32
CA LYS A 77 -22.63 -38.22 -12.21
C LYS A 77 -21.16 -38.60 -12.39
N THR A 78 -20.88 -39.85 -12.73
CA THR A 78 -19.50 -40.33 -12.94
C THR A 78 -18.83 -39.66 -14.13
N LEU A 79 -19.53 -39.45 -15.25
CA LEU A 79 -19.00 -38.69 -16.39
C LEU A 79 -18.77 -37.21 -16.03
N VAL A 80 -19.65 -36.60 -15.23
CA VAL A 80 -19.46 -35.23 -14.72
C VAL A 80 -18.28 -35.16 -13.75
N GLU A 81 -18.08 -36.13 -12.87
CA GLU A 81 -16.91 -36.21 -11.98
C GLU A 81 -15.61 -36.46 -12.72
N VAL A 82 -15.61 -37.34 -13.73
CA VAL A 82 -14.44 -37.59 -14.58
C VAL A 82 -14.14 -36.37 -15.45
N ALA A 83 -15.15 -35.65 -15.94
CA ALA A 83 -14.98 -34.38 -16.63
C ALA A 83 -14.48 -33.28 -15.68
N LYS A 84 -15.00 -33.18 -14.45
CA LYS A 84 -14.50 -32.28 -13.40
C LYS A 84 -13.05 -32.61 -13.08
N ARG A 85 -12.68 -33.88 -12.86
CA ARG A 85 -11.30 -34.32 -12.60
C ARG A 85 -10.38 -34.09 -13.80
N SER A 86 -10.84 -34.34 -15.02
CA SER A 86 -10.06 -34.08 -16.25
C SER A 86 -9.90 -32.58 -16.52
N MET A 87 -10.91 -31.76 -16.20
CA MET A 87 -10.83 -30.30 -16.28
C MET A 87 -9.97 -29.71 -15.15
N SER A 88 -10.03 -30.25 -13.93
CA SER A 88 -9.14 -29.90 -12.83
C SER A 88 -7.70 -30.29 -13.16
N GLN A 89 -7.46 -31.49 -13.70
CA GLN A 89 -6.14 -31.92 -14.17
C GLN A 89 -5.65 -31.16 -15.41
N ARG A 90 -6.55 -30.69 -16.30
CA ARG A 90 -6.21 -29.81 -17.43
C ARG A 90 -6.00 -28.35 -17.01
N ARG A 91 -6.67 -27.86 -15.98
CA ARG A 91 -6.45 -26.56 -15.33
C ARG A 91 -5.12 -26.56 -14.58
N GLU A 92 -4.82 -27.61 -13.81
CA GLU A 92 -3.52 -27.81 -13.15
C GLU A 92 -2.37 -27.88 -14.16
N ARG A 93 -2.59 -28.47 -15.35
CA ARG A 93 -1.60 -28.47 -16.45
C ARG A 93 -1.45 -27.13 -17.18
N ARG A 94 -2.20 -26.10 -16.79
CA ARG A 94 -2.16 -24.75 -17.40
C ARG A 94 -1.57 -23.68 -16.47
N MET A 95 -1.07 -24.04 -15.28
CA MET A 95 -0.16 -23.16 -14.52
C MET A 95 1.13 -23.04 -15.31
N LYS A 96 1.31 -21.93 -16.02
CA LYS A 96 2.46 -21.76 -16.90
C LYS A 96 3.71 -21.30 -16.16
N GLU A 97 3.58 -20.70 -14.98
CA GLU A 97 4.68 -20.22 -14.14
C GLU A 97 4.29 -20.29 -12.64
N GLU A 98 5.14 -20.89 -11.81
CA GLU A 98 5.01 -20.95 -10.35
C GLU A 98 6.00 -19.95 -9.72
N TYR A 99 5.50 -19.11 -8.82
CA TYR A 99 6.25 -18.11 -8.06
C TYR A 99 6.32 -18.51 -6.58
N GLN A 100 7.21 -17.91 -5.81
CA GLN A 100 7.28 -18.14 -4.37
C GLN A 100 6.40 -17.14 -3.64
N THR A 101 6.47 -15.87 -4.02
CA THR A 101 5.69 -14.79 -3.41
C THR A 101 4.89 -14.05 -4.49
N LEU A 102 3.58 -14.01 -4.33
CA LEU A 102 2.68 -13.14 -5.07
C LEU A 102 2.43 -11.88 -4.22
N ILE A 103 2.79 -10.71 -4.74
CA ILE A 103 2.50 -9.40 -4.11
C ILE A 103 1.38 -8.73 -4.91
N ILE A 104 0.28 -8.35 -4.26
CA ILE A 104 -0.82 -7.62 -4.90
C ILE A 104 -0.84 -6.19 -4.37
N GLY A 105 -0.56 -5.25 -5.28
CA GLY A 105 -0.41 -3.83 -5.01
C GLY A 105 1.01 -3.34 -5.28
N THR A 106 1.11 -2.05 -5.60
CA THR A 106 2.37 -1.34 -5.83
C THR A 106 2.49 -0.11 -4.94
N GLY A 107 1.81 -0.09 -3.78
CA GLY A 107 1.97 0.97 -2.79
C GLY A 107 3.39 1.03 -2.22
N LEU A 108 3.60 1.99 -1.31
CA LEU A 108 4.93 2.25 -0.76
C LEU A 108 5.47 1.05 0.03
N THR A 109 4.64 0.40 0.84
CA THR A 109 5.00 -0.79 1.62
C THR A 109 5.28 -2.00 0.75
N GLU A 110 4.42 -2.28 -0.24
CA GLU A 110 4.60 -3.38 -1.20
C GLU A 110 5.89 -3.21 -1.98
N SER A 111 6.22 -1.98 -2.37
CA SER A 111 7.40 -1.68 -3.19
C SER A 111 8.70 -1.76 -2.38
N ILE A 112 8.71 -1.27 -1.13
CA ILE A 112 9.84 -1.50 -0.23
C ILE A 112 10.03 -3.00 -0.06
N LEU A 113 8.98 -3.74 0.33
CA LEU A 113 9.06 -5.19 0.53
C LEU A 113 9.61 -5.92 -0.70
N SER A 114 9.03 -5.65 -1.88
CA SER A 114 9.41 -6.26 -3.14
C SER A 114 10.88 -6.00 -3.52
N SER A 115 11.42 -4.83 -3.15
CA SER A 115 12.84 -4.50 -3.36
C SER A 115 13.76 -5.05 -2.27
N SER A 116 13.23 -5.35 -1.07
CA SER A 116 13.97 -5.91 0.07
C SER A 116 14.12 -7.43 0.02
N LEU A 117 13.14 -8.14 -0.55
CA LEU A 117 13.15 -9.60 -0.62
C LEU A 117 14.32 -10.10 -1.48
N ASP A 118 14.99 -11.15 -1.02
CA ASP A 118 16.00 -11.83 -1.83
C ASP A 118 15.36 -12.59 -2.98
N SER A 119 16.17 -12.88 -4.01
CA SER A 119 15.86 -13.31 -5.39
C SER A 119 15.08 -14.64 -5.50
N THR A 120 13.98 -14.71 -4.76
CA THR A 120 12.88 -15.63 -4.87
C THR A 120 12.05 -15.19 -6.07
N SER A 121 11.44 -16.13 -6.78
CA SER A 121 10.55 -15.80 -7.89
C SER A 121 9.36 -14.99 -7.35
N ILE A 122 9.43 -13.66 -7.45
CA ILE A 122 8.38 -12.72 -7.03
C ILE A 122 7.53 -12.37 -8.24
N LEU A 123 6.21 -12.44 -8.06
CA LEU A 123 5.22 -11.90 -8.99
C LEU A 123 4.50 -10.75 -8.30
N GLN A 124 4.71 -9.52 -8.76
CA GLN A 124 4.02 -8.35 -8.23
C GLN A 124 3.01 -7.83 -9.25
N ILE A 125 1.76 -7.71 -8.81
CA ILE A 125 0.61 -7.38 -9.66
C ILE A 125 -0.16 -6.21 -9.07
N ASP A 126 -0.51 -5.22 -9.90
CA ASP A 126 -1.45 -4.17 -9.52
C ASP A 126 -2.54 -4.03 -10.59
N PRO A 127 -3.84 -4.08 -10.23
CA PRO A 127 -4.90 -3.80 -11.19
C PRO A 127 -4.90 -2.33 -11.65
N ASN A 128 -4.31 -1.42 -10.88
CA ASN A 128 -4.19 -0.02 -11.26
C ASN A 128 -3.14 0.16 -12.38
N PRO A 129 -3.39 1.07 -13.33
CA PRO A 129 -2.43 1.38 -14.39
C PRO A 129 -1.28 2.29 -13.93
N LEU A 130 -1.33 2.79 -12.69
CA LEU A 130 -0.32 3.66 -12.10
C LEU A 130 0.32 2.95 -10.91
N TYR A 131 1.64 3.04 -10.82
CA TYR A 131 2.38 2.58 -9.65
C TYR A 131 2.04 3.41 -8.41
N GLY A 132 1.91 2.76 -7.25
CA GLY A 132 1.57 3.42 -5.99
C GLY A 132 0.07 3.54 -5.73
N SER A 133 -0.77 3.05 -6.64
CA SER A 133 -2.22 3.30 -6.64
C SER A 133 -2.51 4.82 -6.58
N ILE A 134 -3.75 5.22 -6.41
CA ILE A 134 -4.11 6.64 -6.28
C ILE A 134 -3.49 7.31 -5.03
N ASN A 135 -3.14 6.51 -4.03
CA ASN A 135 -2.64 6.96 -2.74
C ASN A 135 -1.21 7.55 -2.84
N TRP A 136 -0.28 6.76 -3.40
CA TRP A 136 1.13 7.09 -3.38
C TRP A 136 1.69 7.53 -4.74
N SER A 137 0.89 7.42 -5.80
CA SER A 137 1.30 7.80 -7.16
C SER A 137 1.52 9.30 -7.31
N THR A 138 2.30 9.61 -8.33
CA THR A 138 2.45 10.95 -8.89
C THR A 138 1.39 11.17 -9.96
N LEU A 139 0.63 12.24 -9.83
CA LEU A 139 -0.53 12.53 -10.67
C LEU A 139 -0.31 13.80 -11.49
N SER A 140 -0.68 13.71 -12.76
CA SER A 140 -0.87 14.86 -13.64
C SER A 140 -2.20 15.56 -13.38
N ILE A 141 -2.35 16.80 -13.85
CA ILE A 141 -3.62 17.55 -13.70
C ILE A 141 -4.83 16.79 -14.28
N PRO A 142 -4.77 16.18 -15.48
CA PRO A 142 -5.90 15.39 -16.00
C PRO A 142 -6.27 14.22 -15.10
N GLN A 143 -5.28 13.54 -14.49
CA GLN A 143 -5.53 12.45 -13.55
C GLN A 143 -6.16 12.96 -12.25
N ILE A 144 -5.72 14.12 -11.74
CA ILE A 144 -6.34 14.77 -10.58
C ILE A 144 -7.79 15.14 -10.88
N ILE A 145 -8.09 15.75 -12.03
CA ILE A 145 -9.46 16.09 -12.43
C ILE A 145 -10.31 14.83 -12.57
N GLN A 146 -9.79 13.81 -13.24
CA GLN A 146 -10.50 12.54 -13.41
C GLN A 146 -10.81 11.90 -12.05
N TRP A 147 -9.83 11.86 -11.14
CA TRP A 147 -10.03 11.36 -9.79
C TRP A 147 -11.03 12.22 -9.01
N SER A 148 -10.92 13.54 -9.11
CA SER A 148 -11.73 14.46 -8.29
C SER A 148 -13.18 14.61 -8.73
N THR A 149 -13.53 14.11 -9.92
CA THR A 149 -14.87 14.21 -10.51
C THR A 149 -15.62 12.88 -10.50
N GLN A 150 -14.98 11.80 -10.04
CA GLN A 150 -15.63 10.51 -9.84
C GLN A 150 -16.73 10.61 -8.78
N SER A 151 -17.86 9.94 -9.02
CA SER A 151 -19.02 9.97 -8.13
C SER A 151 -18.75 9.30 -6.77
N GLU A 152 -17.77 8.41 -6.70
CA GLU A 152 -17.26 7.80 -5.48
C GLU A 152 -15.72 7.72 -5.60
N PRO A 153 -14.96 8.77 -5.24
CA PRO A 153 -13.53 8.61 -5.03
C PRO A 153 -13.36 7.49 -3.99
N SER A 154 -12.40 6.59 -4.22
CA SER A 154 -12.06 5.41 -3.40
C SER A 154 -12.45 5.51 -1.92
N ASN A 155 -12.83 4.39 -1.27
CA ASN A 155 -13.19 4.30 0.16
C ASN A 155 -12.25 5.02 1.15
N GLN A 156 -11.02 5.35 0.75
CA GLN A 156 -10.05 6.08 1.57
C GLN A 156 -10.18 7.62 1.52
N PHE A 157 -10.73 8.23 0.46
CA PHE A 157 -10.80 9.68 0.31
C PHE A 157 -12.24 10.18 0.22
N ILE A 158 -12.63 11.07 1.12
CA ILE A 158 -14.00 11.60 1.25
C ILE A 158 -14.00 13.13 1.37
N ASN A 159 -15.18 13.74 1.42
CA ASN A 159 -15.39 15.19 1.58
C ASN A 159 -14.57 16.03 0.59
N LEU A 160 -14.56 15.57 -0.65
CA LEU A 160 -13.77 16.16 -1.70
C LEU A 160 -14.42 17.43 -2.26
N THR A 161 -13.68 18.53 -2.26
CA THR A 161 -14.00 19.74 -3.02
C THR A 161 -12.86 20.07 -3.97
N SER A 162 -13.20 20.42 -5.20
CA SER A 162 -12.20 20.81 -6.21
C SER A 162 -12.63 22.08 -6.94
N HIS A 163 -11.66 22.95 -7.21
CA HIS A 163 -11.82 24.17 -7.99
C HIS A 163 -10.68 24.29 -9.00
N TYR A 164 -11.02 24.52 -10.26
CA TYR A 164 -10.06 24.65 -11.37
C TYR A 164 -10.35 25.95 -12.11
N SER A 165 -9.36 26.84 -12.18
CA SER A 165 -9.43 28.06 -12.99
C SER A 165 -9.59 27.76 -14.48
N GLU A 166 -10.03 28.73 -15.28
CA GLU A 166 -10.04 28.55 -16.74
C GLU A 166 -8.63 28.41 -17.33
N GLN A 167 -7.64 29.11 -16.75
CA GLN A 167 -6.23 29.04 -17.17
C GLN A 167 -5.65 27.63 -17.05
N ILE A 168 -5.94 26.89 -15.97
CA ILE A 168 -5.43 25.52 -15.83
C ILE A 168 -6.12 24.56 -16.81
N LYS A 169 -7.40 24.80 -17.14
CA LYS A 169 -8.13 24.01 -18.14
C LYS A 169 -7.52 24.18 -19.53
N GLU A 170 -7.20 25.41 -19.94
CA GLU A 170 -6.50 25.67 -21.21
C GLU A 170 -5.10 25.04 -21.25
N THR A 171 -4.40 25.04 -20.12
CA THR A 171 -3.06 24.45 -20.01
C THR A 171 -3.06 22.95 -20.30
N ILE A 172 -4.10 22.22 -19.87
CA ILE A 172 -4.26 20.78 -20.12
C ILE A 172 -4.30 20.47 -21.62
N ASP A 173 -5.02 21.28 -22.40
CA ASP A 173 -5.19 21.06 -23.84
C ASP A 173 -3.89 21.24 -24.62
N SER A 174 -2.98 22.08 -24.12
CA SER A 174 -1.69 22.34 -24.75
C SER A 174 -0.73 21.14 -24.71
N LYS A 175 -0.92 20.18 -23.80
CA LYS A 175 -0.09 18.95 -23.58
C LYS A 175 1.42 19.17 -23.45
N GLN A 176 1.89 20.41 -23.30
CA GLN A 176 3.31 20.74 -23.23
C GLN A 176 3.83 20.81 -21.80
N ILE A 177 2.94 21.06 -20.84
CA ILE A 177 3.29 21.32 -19.44
C ILE A 177 3.01 20.08 -18.60
N LYS A 178 4.05 19.60 -17.89
CA LYS A 178 3.94 18.46 -16.98
C LYS A 178 3.85 18.95 -15.54
N TYR A 179 2.93 18.34 -14.81
CA TYR A 179 2.75 18.54 -13.37
C TYR A 179 2.89 17.17 -12.70
N HIS A 180 3.53 17.17 -11.54
CA HIS A 180 3.78 15.98 -10.74
C HIS A 180 3.25 16.23 -9.33
N LEU A 181 2.00 15.83 -9.09
CA LEU A 181 1.27 16.13 -7.86
C LEU A 181 1.05 14.86 -7.03
N ASN A 182 1.20 14.96 -5.71
CA ASN A 182 0.91 13.85 -4.80
C ASN A 182 -0.30 14.19 -3.94
N LEU A 183 -1.17 13.21 -3.71
CA LEU A 183 -2.25 13.34 -2.73
C LEU A 183 -1.73 13.19 -1.29
N ILE A 184 -0.59 12.54 -1.12
CA ILE A 184 0.08 12.36 0.17
C ILE A 184 1.51 12.90 0.02
N PRO A 185 1.71 14.21 0.23
CA PRO A 185 3.04 14.79 0.24
C PRO A 185 3.82 14.22 1.42
N THR A 186 5.06 13.81 1.16
CA THR A 186 5.93 13.17 2.14
C THR A 186 7.33 13.78 2.07
N LEU A 187 7.95 14.03 3.23
CA LEU A 187 9.34 14.42 3.35
C LEU A 187 10.20 13.23 3.77
N LEU A 188 11.50 13.29 3.49
CA LEU A 188 12.48 12.38 4.06
C LEU A 188 13.41 13.13 4.98
N PHE A 189 13.73 12.54 6.13
CA PHE A 189 14.89 13.01 6.88
C PHE A 189 16.15 12.74 6.08
N THR A 190 17.11 13.66 6.12
CA THR A 190 18.40 13.46 5.46
C THR A 190 19.13 12.24 6.05
N LYS A 191 18.96 11.95 7.34
CA LYS A 191 19.33 10.67 7.97
C LYS A 191 18.08 9.81 8.14
N SER A 192 17.89 8.90 7.20
CA SER A 192 16.72 8.02 7.09
C SER A 192 17.19 6.62 6.74
N LYS A 193 16.59 5.59 7.36
CA LYS A 193 16.85 4.21 6.96
C LYS A 193 16.33 3.94 5.54
N LEU A 194 15.28 4.63 5.10
CA LEU A 194 14.74 4.49 3.74
C LEU A 194 15.74 5.02 2.69
N ILE A 195 16.51 6.06 3.00
CA ILE A 195 17.60 6.51 2.13
C ILE A 195 18.67 5.44 2.01
N ASP A 196 19.06 4.85 3.14
CA ASP A 196 20.07 3.79 3.14
C ASP A 196 19.57 2.57 2.35
N HIS A 197 18.27 2.24 2.44
CA HIS A 197 17.61 1.22 1.61
C HIS A 197 17.65 1.55 0.10
N PHE A 198 17.39 2.79 -0.31
CA PHE A 198 17.51 3.18 -1.72
C PHE A 198 18.93 2.97 -2.25
N ILE A 199 19.95 3.23 -1.41
CA ILE A 199 21.35 3.02 -1.78
C ILE A 199 21.66 1.52 -1.87
N GLN A 200 21.27 0.73 -0.87
CA GLN A 200 21.52 -0.72 -0.81
C GLN A 200 20.86 -1.47 -1.96
N THR A 201 19.63 -1.11 -2.31
CA THR A 201 18.90 -1.68 -3.46
C THR A 201 19.29 -1.06 -4.79
N GLY A 202 20.22 -0.11 -4.85
CA GLY A 202 20.58 0.61 -6.08
C GLY A 202 19.44 1.42 -6.72
N SER A 203 18.31 1.60 -6.02
CA SER A 203 17.18 2.44 -6.41
C SER A 203 17.57 3.92 -6.44
N SER A 204 18.56 4.33 -5.63
CA SER A 204 19.08 5.70 -5.60
C SER A 204 19.54 6.24 -6.97
N ASN A 205 19.86 5.38 -7.93
CA ASN A 205 20.28 5.77 -9.27
C ASN A 205 19.16 6.35 -10.15
N SER A 206 17.89 6.12 -9.79
CA SER A 206 16.73 6.54 -10.60
C SER A 206 15.88 7.61 -9.92
N ILE A 207 16.28 8.09 -8.73
CA ILE A 207 15.57 9.11 -7.96
C ILE A 207 16.50 10.27 -7.65
N SER A 208 15.96 11.47 -7.57
CA SER A 208 16.72 12.68 -7.26
C SER A 208 16.05 13.48 -6.17
N PHE A 209 16.87 14.07 -5.31
CA PHE A 209 16.43 14.80 -4.12
C PHE A 209 17.02 16.21 -4.07
N GLN A 210 16.27 17.12 -3.47
CA GLN A 210 16.70 18.46 -3.10
C GLN A 210 16.53 18.66 -1.60
N LEU A 211 17.32 19.56 -1.01
CA LEU A 211 17.17 19.95 0.39
C LEU A 211 15.96 20.87 0.56
N LEU A 212 15.20 20.68 1.64
CA LEU A 212 14.22 21.68 2.09
C LEU A 212 14.98 22.95 2.46
N ASN A 213 14.58 24.10 1.91
CA ASN A 213 15.35 25.34 2.04
C ASN A 213 15.01 26.12 3.31
N GLN A 214 13.75 26.10 3.74
CA GLN A 214 13.26 26.92 4.85
C GLN A 214 12.28 26.17 5.75
N PHE A 215 12.35 26.44 7.06
CA PHE A 215 11.46 25.85 8.06
C PHE A 215 10.98 26.95 9.04
N TYR A 216 9.68 27.16 9.10
CA TYR A 216 9.05 28.23 9.87
C TYR A 216 7.97 27.71 10.82
N PHE A 217 7.72 28.50 11.86
CA PHE A 217 6.56 28.43 12.73
C PHE A 217 5.70 29.67 12.52
N LEU A 218 4.38 29.50 12.40
CA LEU A 218 3.44 30.61 12.28
C LEU A 218 2.53 30.66 13.51
N ASP A 219 2.64 31.75 14.27
CA ASP A 219 1.67 32.09 15.32
C ASP A 219 0.41 32.63 14.65
N SER A 220 -0.67 31.84 14.71
CA SER A 220 -1.91 32.14 13.98
C SER A 220 -2.64 33.36 14.52
N LYS A 221 -2.52 33.62 15.84
CA LYS A 221 -3.16 34.76 16.51
C LYS A 221 -2.42 36.06 16.26
N ARG A 222 -1.09 36.03 16.32
CA ARG A 222 -0.23 37.20 16.08
C ARG A 222 0.04 37.44 14.61
N LYS A 223 -0.22 36.44 13.76
CA LYS A 223 0.11 36.43 12.32
C LYS A 223 1.60 36.69 12.09
N GLU A 224 2.42 36.07 12.93
CA GLU A 224 3.88 36.26 12.95
C GLU A 224 4.57 34.98 12.48
N LEU A 225 5.35 35.10 11.40
CA LEU A 225 6.16 34.02 10.86
C LEU A 225 7.56 34.05 11.49
N VAL A 226 7.92 32.99 12.20
CA VAL A 226 9.18 32.86 12.92
C VAL A 226 10.02 31.75 12.31
N SER A 227 11.27 32.05 11.93
CA SER A 227 12.19 31.02 11.44
C SER A 227 12.51 30.04 12.56
N LEU A 228 12.30 28.75 12.30
CA LEU A 228 12.72 27.70 13.21
C LEU A 228 14.22 27.45 13.05
N PRO A 229 14.93 27.17 14.15
CA PRO A 229 16.37 26.96 14.11
C PRO A 229 16.69 25.66 13.38
N SER A 230 17.34 25.77 12.23
CA SER A 230 17.84 24.64 11.44
C SER A 230 19.27 24.24 11.83
N SER A 231 19.91 25.05 12.68
CA SER A 231 21.26 24.83 13.15
C SER A 231 21.48 25.40 14.55
N LYS A 232 22.56 24.97 15.20
CA LYS A 232 23.03 25.58 16.45
C LYS A 232 23.28 27.08 16.29
N HIS A 233 23.75 27.52 15.12
CA HIS A 233 23.99 28.93 14.82
C HIS A 233 22.68 29.74 14.81
N ASP A 234 21.63 29.21 14.18
CA ASP A 234 20.32 29.88 14.11
C ASP A 234 19.70 30.05 15.51
N LEU A 235 19.91 29.05 16.38
CA LEU A 235 19.49 29.14 17.78
C LEU A 235 20.14 30.32 18.50
N PHE A 236 21.43 30.57 18.27
CA PHE A 236 22.14 31.68 18.91
C PHE A 236 21.70 33.04 18.39
N ASN A 237 21.28 33.12 17.13
CA ASN A 237 20.81 34.35 16.48
C ASN A 237 19.34 34.68 16.75
N SER A 238 18.58 33.76 17.36
CA SER A 238 17.17 34.00 17.74
C SER A 238 17.03 35.07 18.83
N ASP A 239 15.86 35.73 18.91
CA ASP A 239 15.54 36.74 19.93
C ASP A 239 15.20 36.16 21.33
N LEU A 240 15.62 34.92 21.61
CA LEU A 240 15.39 34.27 22.89
C LEU A 240 16.25 34.86 24.02
N SER A 241 15.69 34.92 25.23
CA SER A 241 16.44 35.33 26.44
C SER A 241 17.65 34.42 26.69
N LEU A 242 18.73 34.96 27.25
CA LEU A 242 19.95 34.18 27.53
C LEU A 242 19.70 32.96 28.43
N ILE A 243 18.74 33.05 29.35
CA ILE A 243 18.36 31.95 30.24
C ILE A 243 17.68 30.83 29.43
N ASN A 244 16.74 31.18 28.56
CA ASN A 244 16.04 30.22 27.71
C ASN A 244 16.99 29.58 26.70
N LYS A 245 17.90 30.36 26.10
CA LYS A 245 18.96 29.82 25.22
C LYS A 245 19.82 28.78 25.95
N ARG A 246 20.25 29.05 27.18
CA ARG A 246 21.04 28.09 27.98
C ARG A 246 20.27 26.82 28.31
N LYS A 247 19.01 26.96 28.73
CA LYS A 247 18.13 25.82 29.04
C LYS A 247 17.86 24.97 27.78
N LEU A 248 17.66 25.62 26.63
CA LEU A 248 17.42 24.95 25.35
C LEU A 248 18.65 24.22 24.83
N VAL A 249 19.84 24.82 24.96
CA VAL A 249 21.10 24.12 24.65
C VAL A 249 21.27 22.87 25.52
N LYS A 250 20.94 22.95 26.81
CA LYS A 250 20.97 21.78 27.70
C LYS A 250 19.95 20.71 27.27
N LEU A 251 18.72 21.11 26.92
CA LEU A 251 17.72 20.19 26.39
C LEU A 251 18.27 19.46 25.16
N PHE A 252 18.75 20.19 24.14
CA PHE A 252 19.29 19.58 22.92
C PHE A 252 20.51 18.70 23.17
N GLN A 253 21.36 19.05 24.14
CA GLN A 253 22.46 18.17 24.54
C GLN A 253 21.96 16.85 25.14
N ILE A 254 20.94 16.90 26.00
CA ILE A 254 20.33 15.70 26.58
C ILE A 254 19.72 14.84 25.46
N VAL A 255 18.91 15.47 24.59
CA VAL A 255 18.25 14.81 23.45
C VAL A 255 19.26 14.12 22.52
N LEU A 256 20.42 14.74 22.27
CA LEU A 256 21.47 14.16 21.42
C LEU A 256 22.38 13.14 22.16
N ASN A 257 22.48 13.21 23.49
CA ASN A 257 23.32 12.31 24.27
C ASN A 257 22.61 11.01 24.67
N ASP A 258 21.27 11.01 24.79
CA ASP A 258 20.49 9.80 25.03
C ASP A 258 20.74 8.71 23.98
N SER A 259 21.10 9.09 22.74
CA SER A 259 21.50 8.14 21.67
C SER A 259 22.80 7.39 21.94
N ASN A 260 23.73 7.92 22.74
CA ASN A 260 25.05 7.31 22.94
C ASN A 260 25.10 6.34 24.14
N GLN A 261 24.07 6.30 24.98
CA GLN A 261 24.04 5.44 26.18
C GLN A 261 23.36 4.07 25.96
N THR A 262 22.88 3.78 24.75
CA THR A 262 22.23 2.50 24.42
C THR A 262 23.19 1.36 24.04
N GLN A 263 24.52 1.58 24.08
CA GLN A 263 25.50 0.52 23.78
C GLN A 263 26.50 0.18 24.89
N ASP A 264 26.62 0.96 25.97
CA ASP A 264 27.51 0.64 27.09
C ASP A 264 26.78 0.76 28.43
N GLN A 265 26.14 -0.33 28.90
CA GLN A 265 25.68 -0.43 30.28
C GLN A 265 26.86 -0.80 31.19
N ASP A 266 27.53 0.22 31.74
CA ASP A 266 28.29 0.10 32.98
C ASP A 266 27.32 0.25 34.17
N GLU A 267 27.18 -0.81 34.98
CA GLU A 267 26.26 -0.97 36.12
C GLU A 267 26.40 0.04 37.28
N ASN A 268 27.17 1.13 37.16
CA ASN A 268 27.52 2.01 38.28
C ASN A 268 27.30 3.52 38.08
N THR A 269 26.40 3.92 37.18
CA THR A 269 25.99 5.34 37.07
C THR A 269 24.63 5.56 37.75
N PRO A 270 24.46 6.56 38.63
CA PRO A 270 23.21 6.76 39.36
C PRO A 270 22.05 7.01 38.39
N GLN A 271 21.05 6.14 38.42
CA GLN A 271 19.81 6.32 37.68
C GLN A 271 19.13 7.62 38.12
N PRO A 272 18.68 8.50 37.20
CA PRO A 272 17.72 9.52 37.56
C PRO A 272 16.42 8.83 38.01
N GLU A 273 15.93 9.27 39.16
CA GLU A 273 14.91 8.63 39.99
C GLU A 273 13.59 8.20 39.31
N PRO A 274 12.90 7.20 39.91
CA PRO A 274 11.65 6.62 39.44
C PRO A 274 10.46 7.49 39.86
N ASN A 275 9.89 8.28 38.93
CA ASN A 275 8.50 8.77 38.96
C ASN A 275 8.18 9.67 37.74
N VAL A 276 8.58 9.26 36.53
CA VAL A 276 8.08 9.91 35.32
C VAL A 276 6.81 9.16 34.88
N PRO A 277 5.63 9.79 34.84
CA PRO A 277 4.45 9.17 34.26
C PRO A 277 4.73 8.80 32.80
N GLN A 278 4.43 7.56 32.40
CA GLN A 278 4.58 7.12 30.99
C GLN A 278 3.75 7.98 30.02
N ASP A 279 2.76 8.72 30.53
CA ASP A 279 1.81 9.53 29.75
C ASP A 279 2.03 11.06 29.90
N GLU A 280 3.23 11.52 30.26
CA GLU A 280 3.49 12.96 30.32
C GLU A 280 3.44 13.62 28.91
N SER A 281 2.67 14.69 28.75
CA SER A 281 2.61 15.44 27.50
C SER A 281 3.84 16.34 27.30
N LEU A 282 4.18 16.62 26.04
CA LEU A 282 5.29 17.52 25.69
C LEU A 282 5.16 18.88 26.38
N HIS A 283 3.94 19.42 26.42
CA HIS A 283 3.67 20.70 27.07
C HIS A 283 4.03 20.68 28.55
N SER A 284 3.53 19.69 29.31
CA SER A 284 3.78 19.57 30.74
C SER A 284 5.27 19.39 31.05
N PHE A 285 5.97 18.60 30.23
CA PHE A 285 7.41 18.38 30.36
C PHE A 285 8.22 19.67 30.17
N LEU A 286 7.89 20.48 29.16
CA LEU A 286 8.61 21.72 28.85
C LEU A 286 8.23 22.89 29.75
N ALA A 287 6.99 22.91 30.27
CA ALA A 287 6.49 23.92 31.19
C ALA A 287 6.95 23.70 32.64
N SER A 288 7.34 22.47 33.00
CA SER A 288 7.79 22.13 34.35
C SER A 288 9.30 22.30 34.54
N LYS A 289 9.77 22.19 35.79
CA LYS A 289 11.20 22.20 36.10
C LYS A 289 11.89 20.96 35.48
N PRO A 290 13.10 21.10 34.90
CA PRO A 290 14.01 22.24 35.03
C PRO A 290 13.88 23.33 33.94
N TYR A 291 12.96 23.16 32.99
CA TYR A 291 12.90 23.99 31.78
C TYR A 291 12.06 25.24 31.98
N GLU A 292 10.82 25.12 32.46
CA GLU A 292 9.91 26.26 32.69
C GLU A 292 9.89 27.23 31.49
N PHE A 293 9.75 26.68 30.28
CA PHE A 293 9.75 27.48 29.06
C PHE A 293 8.45 28.28 28.92
N PRO A 294 8.49 29.48 28.31
CA PRO A 294 7.28 30.22 27.98
C PRO A 294 6.48 29.48 26.90
N THR A 295 5.15 29.62 26.93
CA THR A 295 4.25 28.94 25.98
C THR A 295 4.63 29.15 24.52
N SER A 296 5.08 30.35 24.13
CA SER A 296 5.53 30.62 22.75
C SER A 296 6.72 29.76 22.32
N LEU A 297 7.68 29.51 23.22
CA LEU A 297 8.82 28.64 22.95
C LEU A 297 8.40 27.17 22.95
N ILE A 298 7.45 26.78 23.80
CA ILE A 298 6.87 25.43 23.78
C ILE A 298 6.19 25.16 22.44
N SER A 299 5.41 26.11 21.90
CA SER A 299 4.77 25.98 20.58
C SER A 299 5.81 25.84 19.45
N GLN A 300 6.90 26.61 19.48
CA GLN A 300 8.00 26.47 18.52
C GLN A 300 8.72 25.11 18.64
N LEU A 301 8.94 24.61 19.85
CA LEU A 301 9.54 23.28 20.06
C LEU A 301 8.59 22.15 19.64
N SER A 302 7.28 22.32 19.86
CA SER A 302 6.25 21.42 19.36
C SER A 302 6.20 21.41 17.84
N ALA A 303 6.44 22.55 17.19
CA ALA A 303 6.54 22.62 15.74
C ALA A 303 7.76 21.86 15.21
N LEU A 304 8.91 21.92 15.90
CA LEU A 304 10.10 21.14 15.55
C LEU A 304 9.90 19.63 15.65
N SER A 305 8.99 19.14 16.50
CA SER A 305 8.70 17.70 16.54
C SER A 305 7.88 17.23 15.33
N LEU A 306 7.27 18.14 14.57
CA LEU A 306 6.30 17.83 13.51
C LEU A 306 5.16 16.92 13.98
N SER A 307 4.83 16.96 15.28
CA SER A 307 3.71 16.19 15.82
C SER A 307 2.40 16.61 15.16
N PRO A 308 1.54 15.65 14.77
CA PRO A 308 0.21 15.96 14.25
C PRO A 308 -0.78 16.39 15.34
N LEU A 309 -0.40 16.27 16.62
CA LEU A 309 -1.21 16.63 17.78
C LEU A 309 -0.69 17.91 18.42
N LYS A 310 -1.58 18.65 19.09
CA LYS A 310 -1.17 19.80 19.90
C LYS A 310 -0.29 19.36 21.08
N SER A 311 0.61 20.26 21.51
CA SER A 311 1.61 19.98 22.55
C SER A 311 1.05 19.41 23.87
N THR A 312 -0.22 19.69 24.20
CA THR A 312 -0.88 19.19 25.42
C THR A 312 -1.34 17.74 25.30
N GLU A 313 -1.51 17.23 24.09
CA GLU A 313 -1.95 15.86 23.78
C GLU A 313 -0.81 15.00 23.20
N SER A 314 0.17 15.61 22.56
CA SER A 314 1.35 14.91 22.06
C SER A 314 2.18 14.32 23.20
N SER A 315 2.56 13.06 23.07
CA SER A 315 3.45 12.36 23.99
C SER A 315 4.82 13.03 24.01
N LYS A 316 5.37 13.22 25.22
CA LYS A 316 6.76 13.65 25.41
C LYS A 316 7.73 12.72 24.69
N GLN A 317 7.56 11.40 24.83
CA GLN A 317 8.50 10.42 24.29
C GLN A 317 8.59 10.53 22.76
N HIS A 318 7.45 10.44 22.07
CA HIS A 318 7.39 10.58 20.62
C HIS A 318 7.91 11.93 20.15
N SER A 319 7.52 13.02 20.82
CA SER A 319 7.97 14.37 20.45
C SER A 319 9.48 14.55 20.59
N ILE A 320 10.08 14.04 21.67
CA ILE A 320 11.52 14.13 21.90
C ILE A 320 12.30 13.27 20.91
N GLN A 321 11.84 12.05 20.61
CA GLN A 321 12.45 11.19 19.59
C GLN A 321 12.43 11.84 18.20
N ARG A 322 11.37 12.57 17.85
CA ARG A 322 11.28 13.30 16.58
C ARG A 322 12.20 14.49 16.52
N ILE A 323 12.28 15.27 17.61
CA ILE A 323 13.26 16.35 17.74
C ILE A 323 14.68 15.78 17.63
N GLN A 324 14.96 14.63 18.26
CA GLN A 324 16.26 13.95 18.17
C GLN A 324 16.57 13.57 16.72
N THR A 325 15.63 12.95 16.01
CA THR A 325 15.77 12.55 14.60
C THR A 325 16.03 13.76 13.71
N LEU A 326 15.29 14.85 13.92
CA LEU A 326 15.48 16.11 13.23
C LEU A 326 16.87 16.68 13.47
N LEU A 327 17.30 16.78 14.73
CA LEU A 327 18.61 17.33 15.11
C LEU A 327 19.76 16.48 14.57
N ASN A 328 19.63 15.16 14.62
CA ASN A 328 20.63 14.24 14.07
C ASN A 328 20.75 14.36 12.54
N SER A 329 19.65 14.68 11.86
CA SER A 329 19.60 14.85 10.40
C SER A 329 20.25 16.14 9.90
N ILE A 330 20.33 17.18 10.74
CA ILE A 330 20.88 18.49 10.34
C ILE A 330 22.27 18.33 9.69
N GLY A 331 22.42 18.85 8.47
CA GLY A 331 23.72 19.04 7.82
C GLY A 331 24.36 17.81 7.19
N ARG A 332 23.69 16.64 7.09
CA ARG A 332 24.23 15.43 6.43
C ARG A 332 24.73 15.73 5.00
N TYR A 333 23.99 16.53 4.24
CA TYR A 333 24.32 16.88 2.85
C TYR A 333 24.87 18.31 2.70
N GLY A 334 25.44 18.85 3.78
CA GLY A 334 26.03 20.18 3.81
C GLY A 334 25.02 21.32 4.02
N ASN A 335 25.53 22.55 3.90
CA ASN A 335 24.74 23.77 4.05
C ASN A 335 24.44 24.33 2.65
N SER A 336 23.17 24.37 2.26
CA SER A 336 22.76 25.11 1.07
C SER A 336 22.43 26.55 1.48
N ASN A 337 23.08 27.55 0.88
CA ASN A 337 22.76 28.98 1.06
C ASN A 337 22.63 29.45 2.53
N GLY A 338 23.44 28.89 3.44
CA GLY A 338 23.52 29.31 4.85
C GLY A 338 22.57 28.62 5.83
N SER A 339 21.75 27.66 5.39
CA SER A 339 20.90 26.84 6.28
C SER A 339 21.19 25.35 6.10
N ALA A 340 21.28 24.64 7.23
CA ALA A 340 21.53 23.21 7.29
C ALA A 340 20.17 22.49 7.37
N SER A 341 19.75 21.84 6.30
CA SER A 341 18.44 21.19 6.28
C SER A 341 18.48 19.80 6.93
N SER A 342 17.39 19.44 7.62
CA SER A 342 17.13 18.09 8.10
C SER A 342 16.30 17.27 7.13
N PHE A 343 15.80 17.86 6.04
CA PHE A 343 14.84 17.22 5.15
C PHE A 343 15.25 17.24 3.68
N LEU A 344 14.84 16.19 2.98
CA LEU A 344 14.88 16.04 1.55
C LEU A 344 13.47 16.07 0.97
N ILE A 345 13.39 16.60 -0.25
CA ILE A 345 12.21 16.63 -1.12
C ILE A 345 12.58 15.90 -2.39
N SER A 346 11.69 15.02 -2.87
CA SER A 346 11.89 14.35 -4.15
C SER A 346 11.61 15.28 -5.31
N GLN A 347 12.45 15.25 -6.32
CA GLN A 347 12.12 15.84 -7.61
C GLN A 347 11.09 14.97 -8.36
N TYR A 348 10.39 15.56 -9.33
CA TYR A 348 9.48 14.87 -10.26
C TYR A 348 8.28 14.13 -9.66
N GLY A 349 7.93 14.38 -8.39
CA GLY A 349 6.66 13.90 -7.82
C GLY A 349 6.77 12.96 -6.63
N GLY A 350 7.67 13.22 -5.69
CA GLY A 350 7.58 12.63 -4.36
C GLY A 350 7.67 11.10 -4.33
N THR A 351 6.70 10.48 -3.68
CA THR A 351 6.65 9.04 -3.40
C THR A 351 6.44 8.17 -4.63
N GLY A 352 5.82 8.67 -5.69
CA GLY A 352 5.60 7.90 -6.92
C GLY A 352 6.93 7.51 -7.56
N GLU A 353 7.88 8.44 -7.64
CA GLU A 353 9.24 8.18 -8.13
C GLU A 353 9.99 7.16 -7.25
N TRP A 354 9.78 7.20 -5.93
CA TRP A 354 10.39 6.21 -5.02
C TRP A 354 9.89 4.81 -5.33
N ILE A 355 8.57 4.67 -5.49
CA ILE A 355 7.89 3.42 -5.80
C ILE A 355 8.35 2.89 -7.15
N GLU A 356 8.29 3.70 -8.22
CA GLU A 356 8.73 3.28 -9.55
C GLU A 356 10.19 2.84 -9.55
N SER A 357 11.05 3.56 -8.83
CA SER A 357 12.45 3.20 -8.72
C SER A 357 12.68 1.89 -7.96
N MET A 358 11.96 1.64 -6.86
CA MET A 358 12.08 0.38 -6.11
C MET A 358 11.55 -0.80 -6.92
N ILE A 359 10.43 -0.63 -7.63
CA ILE A 359 9.89 -1.64 -8.53
C ILE A 359 10.86 -1.95 -9.66
N ARG A 360 11.48 -0.92 -10.24
CA ARG A 360 12.54 -1.07 -11.24
C ARG A 360 13.73 -1.84 -10.67
N SER A 361 14.17 -1.51 -9.46
CA SER A 361 15.25 -2.25 -8.80
C SER A 361 14.88 -3.72 -8.58
N SER A 362 13.69 -3.99 -8.04
CA SER A 362 13.18 -5.36 -7.84
C SER A 362 13.15 -6.15 -9.15
N ALA A 363 12.67 -5.56 -10.24
CA ALA A 363 12.63 -6.22 -11.54
C ALA A 363 14.02 -6.51 -12.12
N ILE A 364 14.95 -5.54 -12.06
CA ILE A 364 16.26 -5.64 -12.71
C ILE A 364 17.26 -6.44 -11.87
N GLN A 365 17.33 -6.17 -10.57
CA GLN A 365 18.34 -6.72 -9.68
C GLN A 365 17.90 -8.03 -9.03
N LYS A 366 16.61 -8.17 -8.74
CA LYS A 366 16.05 -9.35 -8.06
C LYS A 366 15.27 -10.27 -8.99
N GLY A 367 14.97 -9.84 -10.23
CA GLY A 367 14.28 -10.65 -11.24
C GLY A 367 12.77 -10.79 -11.01
N ALA A 368 12.16 -9.88 -10.24
CA ALA A 368 10.71 -9.90 -9.99
C ALA A 368 9.92 -9.62 -11.28
N THR A 369 8.87 -10.41 -11.52
CA THR A 369 7.91 -10.16 -12.61
C THR A 369 6.89 -9.12 -12.18
N GLN A 370 6.71 -8.08 -12.99
CA GLN A 370 5.81 -6.96 -12.70
C GLN A 370 4.66 -6.92 -13.72
N ILE A 371 3.41 -6.88 -13.24
CA ILE A 371 2.21 -6.77 -14.09
C ILE A 371 1.32 -5.65 -13.54
N ILE A 372 1.09 -4.59 -14.31
CA ILE A 372 0.23 -3.47 -13.89
C ILE A 372 -0.89 -3.18 -14.89
N GLY A 373 -1.95 -2.53 -14.42
CA GLY A 373 -3.08 -2.10 -15.25
C GLY A 373 -3.79 -3.27 -15.92
N ARG A 374 -3.85 -4.43 -15.25
CA ARG A 374 -4.53 -5.63 -15.72
C ARG A 374 -5.58 -6.06 -14.71
N ARG A 375 -6.79 -6.31 -15.20
CA ARG A 375 -7.87 -6.76 -14.34
C ARG A 375 -7.55 -8.13 -13.75
N ILE A 376 -7.75 -8.26 -12.44
CA ILE A 376 -7.70 -9.53 -11.73
C ILE A 376 -9.09 -10.16 -11.81
N ASN A 377 -9.19 -11.35 -12.39
CA ASN A 377 -10.46 -12.05 -12.60
C ASN A 377 -10.80 -12.96 -11.43
N SER A 378 -9.79 -13.58 -10.82
CA SER A 378 -9.96 -14.38 -9.61
C SER A 378 -8.65 -14.48 -8.85
N LEU A 379 -8.76 -14.56 -7.52
CA LEU A 379 -7.70 -14.90 -6.58
C LEU A 379 -8.25 -16.02 -5.71
N ARG A 380 -7.54 -17.14 -5.62
CA ARG A 380 -8.01 -18.31 -4.86
C ARG A 380 -6.88 -19.01 -4.14
N LYS A 381 -7.16 -19.45 -2.91
CA LYS A 381 -6.31 -20.39 -2.18
C LYS A 381 -6.40 -21.77 -2.83
N THR A 382 -5.28 -22.46 -2.89
CA THR A 382 -5.08 -23.80 -3.47
C THR A 382 -4.30 -24.65 -2.47
N ARG A 383 -4.21 -25.96 -2.69
CA ARG A 383 -3.41 -26.85 -1.82
C ARG A 383 -1.91 -26.49 -1.77
N LYS A 384 -1.38 -25.85 -2.81
CA LYS A 384 0.04 -25.48 -2.90
C LYS A 384 0.33 -24.04 -2.44
N GLY A 385 -0.69 -23.22 -2.26
CA GLY A 385 -0.56 -21.78 -2.00
C GLY A 385 -1.70 -21.01 -2.66
N TRP A 386 -1.40 -20.06 -3.52
CA TRP A 386 -2.36 -19.18 -4.18
C TRP A 386 -2.33 -19.32 -5.69
N SER A 387 -3.47 -19.08 -6.33
CA SER A 387 -3.56 -18.93 -7.77
C SER A 387 -4.30 -17.66 -8.13
N ILE A 388 -3.73 -16.91 -9.06
CA ILE A 388 -4.28 -15.66 -9.56
C ILE A 388 -4.50 -15.75 -11.06
N GLN A 389 -5.64 -15.22 -11.51
CA GLN A 389 -5.97 -15.08 -12.92
C GLN A 389 -6.04 -13.62 -13.30
N VAL A 390 -5.29 -13.23 -14.33
CA VAL A 390 -5.22 -11.87 -14.85
C VAL A 390 -5.52 -11.84 -16.34
N GLU A 391 -6.14 -10.75 -16.78
CA GLU A 391 -6.42 -10.51 -18.19
C GLU A 391 -5.16 -10.16 -18.98
N ASP A 392 -4.96 -10.79 -20.12
CA ASP A 392 -4.01 -10.38 -21.15
C ASP A 392 -4.79 -9.73 -22.30
N LEU A 393 -4.80 -8.39 -22.29
CA LEU A 393 -5.49 -7.57 -23.29
C LEU A 393 -4.90 -7.72 -24.70
N GLU A 394 -3.62 -8.07 -24.82
CA GLU A 394 -2.97 -8.19 -26.13
C GLU A 394 -3.37 -9.49 -26.83
N ARG A 395 -3.49 -10.57 -26.05
CA ARG A 395 -3.86 -11.90 -26.55
C ARG A 395 -5.36 -12.19 -26.45
N ASN A 396 -6.10 -11.34 -25.73
CA ASN A 396 -7.50 -11.59 -25.35
C ASN A 396 -7.65 -12.96 -24.65
N GLU A 397 -6.70 -13.26 -23.77
CA GLU A 397 -6.62 -14.51 -22.99
C GLU A 397 -6.61 -14.20 -21.49
N VAL A 398 -6.83 -15.22 -20.68
CA VAL A 398 -6.64 -15.15 -19.23
C VAL A 398 -5.38 -15.93 -18.91
N LEU A 399 -4.41 -15.24 -18.30
CA LEU A 399 -3.19 -15.86 -17.78
C LEU A 399 -3.44 -16.33 -16.36
N GLU A 400 -2.84 -17.45 -16.01
CA GLU A 400 -2.97 -18.07 -14.68
C GLU A 400 -1.58 -18.35 -14.11
N PHE A 401 -1.36 -17.81 -12.92
CA PHE A 401 -0.11 -17.93 -12.17
C PHE A 401 -0.38 -18.63 -10.83
N GLY A 402 0.62 -19.37 -10.34
CA GLY A 402 0.62 -19.96 -9.01
C GLY A 402 1.69 -19.30 -8.13
N ALA A 403 1.44 -19.18 -6.84
CA ALA A 403 2.43 -18.72 -5.86
C ALA A 403 2.32 -19.49 -4.54
N GLU A 404 3.41 -19.66 -3.79
CA GLU A 404 3.34 -20.31 -2.47
C GLU A 404 2.73 -19.39 -1.41
N ARG A 405 3.16 -18.11 -1.38
CA ARG A 405 2.73 -17.09 -0.43
C ARG A 405 2.01 -15.94 -1.13
N LEU A 406 1.04 -15.35 -0.44
CA LEU A 406 0.36 -14.12 -0.85
C LEU A 406 0.78 -12.98 0.07
N VAL A 407 1.13 -11.85 -0.51
CA VAL A 407 1.20 -10.56 0.16
C VAL A 407 0.18 -9.66 -0.51
N ILE A 408 -0.71 -9.02 0.24
CA ILE A 408 -1.77 -8.18 -0.32
C ILE A 408 -1.86 -6.86 0.43
N GLY A 409 -1.87 -5.76 -0.31
CA GLY A 409 -2.15 -4.44 0.24
C GLY A 409 -3.59 -4.33 0.72
N VAL A 410 -3.81 -3.59 1.82
CA VAL A 410 -5.15 -3.33 2.38
C VAL A 410 -6.15 -2.77 1.36
N ASP A 411 -5.66 -2.02 0.36
CA ASP A 411 -6.50 -1.43 -0.70
C ASP A 411 -7.10 -2.48 -1.66
N HIS A 412 -6.60 -3.72 -1.61
CA HIS A 412 -7.00 -4.82 -2.49
C HIS A 412 -7.74 -5.96 -1.75
N LEU A 413 -8.10 -5.78 -0.48
CA LEU A 413 -8.84 -6.78 0.31
C LEU A 413 -10.17 -7.21 -0.31
N ASP A 414 -10.73 -6.37 -1.17
CA ASP A 414 -11.92 -6.67 -1.96
C ASP A 414 -11.75 -7.90 -2.89
N LEU A 415 -10.53 -8.31 -3.20
CA LEU A 415 -10.23 -9.54 -3.94
C LEU A 415 -10.41 -10.80 -3.10
N LEU A 416 -10.47 -10.65 -1.78
CA LEU A 416 -10.60 -11.73 -0.81
C LEU A 416 -12.02 -11.77 -0.19
N LYS A 417 -13.03 -11.17 -0.82
CA LYS A 417 -14.43 -11.15 -0.33
C LYS A 417 -15.04 -12.52 -0.03
N ASP A 418 -14.55 -13.57 -0.69
CA ASP A 418 -14.97 -14.95 -0.45
C ASP A 418 -14.40 -15.54 0.87
N TYR A 419 -13.51 -14.81 1.53
CA TYR A 419 -12.96 -15.10 2.85
C TYR A 419 -13.64 -14.19 3.89
N GLN A 420 -13.83 -14.67 5.12
CA GLN A 420 -14.35 -13.82 6.19
C GLN A 420 -13.27 -12.84 6.62
N ILE A 421 -13.28 -11.64 6.03
CA ILE A 421 -12.41 -10.53 6.43
C ILE A 421 -13.25 -9.53 7.21
N GLY A 422 -12.83 -9.24 8.44
CA GLY A 422 -13.40 -8.12 9.20
C GLY A 422 -13.22 -6.81 8.44
N LYS A 423 -14.26 -5.96 8.39
CA LYS A 423 -14.08 -4.60 7.86
C LYS A 423 -13.16 -3.82 8.80
N PRO A 424 -12.10 -3.18 8.29
CA PRO A 424 -11.17 -2.45 9.13
C PRO A 424 -11.90 -1.26 9.76
N LYS A 425 -11.66 -1.02 11.06
CA LYS A 425 -12.31 0.07 11.81
C LYS A 425 -11.58 1.38 11.54
N LEU A 426 -12.30 2.48 11.32
CA LEU A 426 -11.68 3.80 11.17
C LEU A 426 -10.86 4.16 12.42
N ALA A 427 -9.59 4.50 12.24
CA ALA A 427 -8.64 4.86 13.30
C ALA A 427 -8.61 6.38 13.50
N TYR A 428 -8.37 7.14 12.44
CA TYR A 428 -8.41 8.60 12.44
C TYR A 428 -8.58 9.13 11.01
N MET A 429 -8.71 10.46 10.88
CA MET A 429 -8.88 11.13 9.60
C MET A 429 -7.90 12.29 9.45
N ILE A 430 -7.35 12.47 8.24
CA ILE A 430 -6.42 13.56 7.92
C ILE A 430 -7.08 14.47 6.89
N HIS A 431 -7.25 15.76 7.20
CA HIS A 431 -7.68 16.76 6.23
C HIS A 431 -6.47 17.22 5.43
N ARG A 432 -6.61 17.28 4.11
CA ARG A 432 -5.54 17.62 3.17
C ARG A 432 -6.01 18.64 2.15
N SER A 433 -5.04 19.38 1.62
CA SER A 433 -5.22 20.23 0.46
C SER A 433 -4.03 20.16 -0.48
N VAL A 434 -4.32 20.26 -1.79
CA VAL A 434 -3.34 20.50 -2.85
C VAL A 434 -3.75 21.75 -3.59
N VAL A 435 -2.88 22.76 -3.59
CA VAL A 435 -3.14 24.05 -4.23
C VAL A 435 -2.03 24.37 -5.21
N LEU A 436 -2.40 24.76 -6.42
CA LEU A 436 -1.48 25.28 -7.43
C LEU A 436 -1.73 26.77 -7.58
N VAL A 437 -0.67 27.57 -7.48
CA VAL A 437 -0.77 29.04 -7.57
C VAL A 437 0.47 29.62 -8.22
N GLU A 438 0.33 30.80 -8.80
CA GLU A 438 1.48 31.58 -9.25
C GLU A 438 2.28 32.07 -8.04
N SER A 439 3.60 31.94 -8.11
CA SER A 439 4.56 32.22 -7.04
C SER A 439 4.47 33.64 -6.47
N MET A 440 4.22 34.64 -7.32
CA MET A 440 4.00 36.04 -6.90
C MET A 440 2.79 36.23 -5.98
N GLY A 441 1.95 35.19 -5.87
CA GLY A 441 0.78 35.15 -5.01
C GLY A 441 1.06 34.79 -3.57
N LEU A 442 2.28 34.36 -3.22
CA LEU A 442 2.65 34.04 -1.85
C LEU A 442 2.82 35.31 -0.97
N ASN A 443 2.47 35.20 0.31
CA ASN A 443 2.63 36.25 1.31
C ASN A 443 3.97 36.12 2.07
N TRP A 444 4.28 37.08 2.95
CA TRP A 444 5.49 37.13 3.82
C TRP A 444 6.82 37.00 3.08
N ASP A 445 6.94 37.63 1.91
CA ASP A 445 8.14 37.62 1.07
C ASP A 445 8.63 36.21 0.70
N LEU A 446 7.72 35.22 0.71
CA LEU A 446 7.99 33.86 0.24
C LEU A 446 8.10 33.78 -1.29
N ASP A 447 7.71 34.84 -2.01
CA ASP A 447 7.78 35.00 -3.46
C ASP A 447 9.13 35.51 -3.96
N ALA A 448 10.23 35.11 -3.31
CA ALA A 448 11.58 35.50 -3.72
C ALA A 448 11.89 35.13 -5.18
N MET A 449 12.84 35.83 -5.81
CA MET A 449 13.27 35.58 -7.21
C MET A 449 13.63 34.11 -7.47
N GLU A 450 14.15 33.42 -6.45
CA GLU A 450 14.29 31.97 -6.42
C GLU A 450 13.33 31.41 -5.37
N ILE A 451 12.30 30.70 -5.82
CA ILE A 451 11.31 30.10 -4.93
C ILE A 451 11.97 28.99 -4.13
N LYS A 452 11.91 29.12 -2.81
CA LYS A 452 12.47 28.17 -1.87
C LYS A 452 11.43 27.17 -1.42
N HIS A 453 11.81 25.90 -1.37
CA HIS A 453 10.99 24.87 -0.76
C HIS A 453 10.88 25.13 0.74
N THR A 454 9.65 25.26 1.22
CA THR A 454 9.39 25.81 2.56
C THR A 454 8.42 24.93 3.32
N LEU A 455 8.75 24.61 4.57
CA LEU A 455 7.85 23.98 5.52
C LEU A 455 7.42 25.04 6.54
N ILE A 456 6.12 25.17 6.77
CA ILE A 456 5.55 26.04 7.81
C ILE A 456 4.68 25.17 8.69
N VAL A 457 4.88 25.26 10.01
CA VAL A 457 3.98 24.64 10.99
C VAL A 457 3.23 25.74 11.71
N ILE A 458 1.92 25.68 11.63
CA ILE A 458 1.02 26.62 12.28
C ILE A 458 0.63 26.04 13.63
N ASP A 459 0.54 26.91 14.64
CA ASP A 459 0.07 26.49 15.96
C ASP A 459 -1.32 25.84 15.95
N SER A 460 -1.65 25.22 17.07
CA SER A 460 -2.91 24.54 17.29
C SER A 460 -3.96 25.43 17.97
N GLU A 461 -3.68 26.72 18.21
CA GLU A 461 -4.52 27.55 19.07
C GLU A 461 -5.86 27.93 18.42
N THR A 462 -5.90 28.04 17.10
CA THR A 462 -7.11 28.40 16.34
C THR A 462 -7.84 27.19 15.75
N HIS A 463 -7.12 26.10 15.45
CA HIS A 463 -7.64 24.98 14.65
C HIS A 463 -7.70 23.64 15.40
N GLY A 464 -7.29 23.60 16.67
CA GLY A 464 -7.34 22.40 17.52
C GLY A 464 -6.06 21.55 17.43
N ASN A 465 -5.64 21.18 16.23
CA ASN A 465 -4.36 20.51 15.95
C ASN A 465 -3.44 21.38 15.09
N PRO A 466 -2.10 21.17 15.13
CA PRO A 466 -1.16 21.88 14.27
C PRO A 466 -1.42 21.62 12.79
N ILE A 467 -1.35 22.67 11.97
CA ILE A 467 -1.48 22.56 10.52
C ILE A 467 -0.08 22.65 9.90
N GLN A 468 0.25 21.67 9.06
CA GLN A 468 1.52 21.63 8.32
C GLN A 468 1.28 22.14 6.91
N VAL A 469 2.11 23.07 6.46
CA VAL A 469 2.08 23.66 5.12
C VAL A 469 3.42 23.40 4.44
N LEU A 470 3.42 22.65 3.35
CA LEU A 470 4.61 22.37 2.53
C LEU A 470 4.46 23.08 1.18
N ILE A 471 5.36 24.02 0.91
CA ILE A 471 5.43 24.79 -0.33
C ILE A 471 6.58 24.22 -1.17
N ILE A 472 6.25 23.75 -2.38
CA ILE A 472 7.18 23.19 -3.35
C ILE A 472 7.28 24.13 -4.55
N GLY A 473 8.48 24.64 -4.81
CA GLY A 473 8.79 25.51 -5.94
C GLY A 473 9.10 24.76 -7.24
N SER A 474 9.18 25.49 -8.35
CA SER A 474 9.41 24.91 -9.69
C SER A 474 10.74 24.16 -9.83
N SER A 475 11.75 24.48 -9.02
CA SER A 475 13.05 23.78 -9.02
C SER A 475 12.96 22.29 -8.67
N SER A 476 11.85 21.83 -8.07
CA SER A 476 11.61 20.39 -7.87
C SER A 476 11.18 19.66 -9.14
N GLU A 477 10.96 20.37 -10.25
CA GLU A 477 10.41 19.85 -11.50
C GLU A 477 8.99 19.26 -11.32
N CYS A 478 8.28 19.63 -10.24
CA CYS A 478 6.90 19.20 -10.00
C CYS A 478 5.85 20.12 -10.62
N CYS A 479 6.23 21.37 -10.89
CA CYS A 479 5.38 22.36 -11.53
C CYS A 479 6.23 23.34 -12.36
N PRO A 480 5.61 24.11 -13.28
CA PRO A 480 6.32 25.04 -14.16
C PRO A 480 6.94 26.21 -13.43
N ASP A 481 7.86 26.89 -14.11
CA ASP A 481 8.44 28.15 -13.65
C ASP A 481 7.37 29.18 -13.27
N ASN A 482 7.68 29.94 -12.22
CA ASN A 482 6.79 30.92 -11.59
C ASN A 482 5.52 30.35 -10.96
N GLN A 483 5.38 29.03 -10.84
CA GLN A 483 4.30 28.39 -10.08
C GLN A 483 4.85 27.67 -8.85
N VAL A 484 3.96 27.43 -7.89
CA VAL A 484 4.25 26.65 -6.68
C VAL A 484 3.09 25.72 -6.37
N ILE A 485 3.42 24.60 -5.74
CA ILE A 485 2.44 23.68 -5.17
C ILE A 485 2.45 23.88 -3.65
N ILE A 486 1.28 24.12 -3.07
CA ILE A 486 1.10 24.23 -1.62
C ILE A 486 0.29 23.04 -1.17
N TYR A 487 0.87 22.28 -0.25
CA TYR A 487 0.21 21.21 0.45
C TYR A 487 -0.13 21.62 1.86
N LEU A 488 -1.37 21.39 2.29
CA LEU A 488 -1.78 21.58 3.67
C LEU A 488 -2.24 20.25 4.26
N SER A 489 -1.91 19.99 5.53
CA SER A 489 -2.41 18.81 6.25
C SER A 489 -2.58 19.03 7.74
N THR A 490 -3.64 18.47 8.30
CA THR A 490 -3.88 18.36 9.75
C THR A 490 -4.70 17.12 10.05
N VAL A 491 -4.56 16.57 11.25
CA VAL A 491 -5.42 15.48 11.71
C VAL A 491 -6.71 16.06 12.29
N SER A 492 -7.83 15.40 12.00
CA SER A 492 -9.16 15.76 12.51
C SER A 492 -9.18 15.72 14.04
N ASN A 493 -9.95 16.62 14.64
CA ASN A 493 -10.10 16.67 16.10
C ASN A 493 -11.05 15.55 16.61
N GLU A 494 -12.02 15.12 15.80
CA GLU A 494 -13.03 14.14 16.20
C GLU A 494 -13.45 13.25 15.02
N ILE A 495 -13.30 11.93 15.18
CA ILE A 495 -13.64 10.93 14.14
C ILE A 495 -15.14 10.95 13.75
N SER A 496 -16.01 11.35 14.69
CA SER A 496 -17.47 11.34 14.51
C SER A 496 -18.04 12.55 13.78
N LYS A 497 -17.26 13.63 13.63
CA LYS A 497 -17.69 14.84 12.93
C LYS A 497 -17.32 14.73 11.47
N ASN A 498 -18.30 14.93 10.60
CA ASN A 498 -18.05 15.08 9.17
C ASN A 498 -17.53 16.49 8.87
N GLU A 499 -16.29 16.76 9.30
CA GLU A 499 -15.64 18.06 9.14
C GLU A 499 -15.33 18.33 7.65
N ASN A 500 -15.62 19.56 7.21
CA ASN A 500 -15.33 20.01 5.85
C ASN A 500 -13.85 20.47 5.78
N PRO A 501 -12.99 19.80 4.98
CA PRO A 501 -11.57 20.13 4.89
C PRO A 501 -11.34 21.54 4.33
N GLU A 502 -12.22 22.07 3.48
CA GLU A 502 -12.09 23.44 2.95
C GLU A 502 -12.37 24.50 4.03
N GLU A 503 -13.34 24.27 4.92
CA GLU A 503 -13.62 25.19 6.02
C GLU A 503 -12.49 25.21 7.05
N MET A 504 -11.80 24.08 7.24
CA MET A 504 -10.66 23.98 8.16
C MET A 504 -9.37 24.56 7.59
N LEU A 505 -9.05 24.24 6.33
CA LEU A 505 -7.76 24.58 5.71
C LEU A 505 -7.81 25.87 4.88
N GLY A 506 -8.98 26.29 4.41
CA GLY A 506 -9.18 27.52 3.64
C GLY A 506 -8.71 28.78 4.35
N PRO A 507 -9.08 29.03 5.63
CA PRO A 507 -8.61 30.20 6.37
C PRO A 507 -7.09 30.24 6.52
N VAL A 508 -6.44 29.07 6.59
CA VAL A 508 -4.98 28.99 6.60
C VAL A 508 -4.41 29.32 5.24
N LEU A 509 -4.96 28.75 4.17
CA LEU A 509 -4.54 29.07 2.81
C LEU A 509 -4.61 30.58 2.55
N ASP A 510 -5.66 31.25 3.01
CA ASP A 510 -5.82 32.71 2.90
C ASP A 510 -4.77 33.52 3.68
N LEU A 511 -4.16 32.94 4.71
CA LEU A 511 -3.01 33.57 5.39
C LEU A 511 -1.75 33.46 4.50
N ILE A 512 -1.54 32.29 3.88
CA ILE A 512 -0.39 31.99 3.01
C ILE A 512 -0.43 32.79 1.70
N LEU A 513 -1.61 33.05 1.17
CA LEU A 513 -1.80 33.78 -0.09
C LEU A 513 -2.02 35.28 0.14
N ARG A 514 -1.69 36.08 -0.87
CA ARG A 514 -2.07 37.50 -0.89
C ARG A 514 -3.58 37.62 -1.15
N PRO A 515 -4.29 38.62 -0.57
CA PRO A 515 -5.77 38.72 -0.60
C PRO A 515 -6.46 38.80 -1.97
N THR A 516 -5.72 38.91 -3.07
CA THR A 516 -6.28 39.08 -4.43
C THR A 516 -5.89 37.94 -5.38
N VAL A 517 -5.17 36.94 -4.86
CA VAL A 517 -4.62 35.86 -5.65
C VAL A 517 -5.65 34.75 -5.73
N GLU A 518 -6.03 34.39 -6.95
CA GLU A 518 -6.84 33.22 -7.21
C GLU A 518 -5.93 32.03 -7.57
N PRO A 519 -5.98 30.91 -6.84
CA PRO A 519 -5.20 29.74 -7.22
C PRO A 519 -5.68 29.14 -8.54
N LEU A 520 -4.72 28.65 -9.33
CA LEU A 520 -4.96 27.94 -10.58
C LEU A 520 -5.79 26.67 -10.35
N MET A 521 -5.52 25.99 -9.23
CA MET A 521 -6.23 24.81 -8.77
C MET A 521 -6.29 24.80 -7.24
N LYS A 522 -7.44 24.43 -6.67
CA LYS A 522 -7.60 24.08 -5.26
C LYS A 522 -8.26 22.73 -5.13
N LEU A 523 -7.73 21.90 -4.27
CA LEU A 523 -8.27 20.59 -3.93
C LEU A 523 -8.30 20.47 -2.41
N PHE A 524 -9.42 20.06 -1.85
CA PHE A 524 -9.58 19.77 -0.42
C PHE A 524 -10.24 18.40 -0.27
N TYR A 525 -9.74 17.57 0.63
CA TYR A 525 -10.26 16.22 0.86
C TYR A 525 -9.86 15.71 2.23
N THR A 526 -10.57 14.69 2.69
CA THR A 526 -10.28 13.98 3.93
C THR A 526 -9.83 12.57 3.60
N GLN A 527 -8.65 12.21 4.08
CA GLN A 527 -8.13 10.86 4.03
C GLN A 527 -8.57 10.09 5.28
N GLN A 528 -9.14 8.91 5.09
CA GLN A 528 -9.47 7.96 6.14
C GLN A 528 -8.31 6.99 6.38
N VAL A 529 -7.92 6.83 7.64
CA VAL A 529 -6.92 5.83 8.06
C VAL A 529 -7.64 4.80 8.91
N PHE A 530 -7.49 3.53 8.55
CA PHE A 530 -8.15 2.42 9.23
C PHE A 530 -7.15 1.58 10.03
N HIS A 531 -7.64 0.94 11.09
CA HIS A 531 -6.89 -0.04 11.86
C HIS A 531 -6.47 -1.22 11.00
N HIS A 532 -5.30 -1.75 11.32
CA HIS A 532 -4.73 -2.94 10.76
C HIS A 532 -5.66 -4.14 10.92
N ILE A 533 -5.74 -4.95 9.88
CA ILE A 533 -6.39 -6.26 9.96
C ILE A 533 -5.32 -7.27 10.33
N LYS A 534 -5.55 -8.05 11.39
CA LYS A 534 -4.60 -9.09 11.77
C LYS A 534 -4.81 -10.32 10.90
N THR A 535 -3.73 -10.97 10.51
CA THR A 535 -3.72 -12.21 9.70
C THR A 535 -4.48 -13.36 10.36
N GLY A 536 -4.67 -13.35 11.69
CA GLY A 536 -5.50 -14.33 12.41
C GLY A 536 -7.01 -14.07 12.38
N ASP A 537 -7.48 -12.95 11.80
CA ASP A 537 -8.91 -12.64 11.68
C ASP A 537 -9.57 -13.31 10.47
N PHE A 538 -8.81 -14.11 9.70
CA PHE A 538 -9.26 -14.75 8.47
C PHE A 538 -9.74 -16.17 8.75
N GLN A 539 -11.04 -16.39 8.69
CA GLN A 539 -11.61 -17.74 8.71
C GLN A 539 -12.01 -18.16 7.29
N ASP A 540 -11.50 -19.30 6.83
CA ASP A 540 -11.96 -19.94 5.61
C ASP A 540 -13.46 -20.24 5.77
N ILE A 541 -14.30 -19.77 4.82
CA ILE A 541 -15.69 -20.21 4.75
C ILE A 541 -15.64 -21.67 4.31
N ASP A 542 -15.66 -22.56 5.29
CA ASP A 542 -15.61 -24.01 5.14
C ASP A 542 -16.28 -24.50 3.84
N HIS A 543 -15.47 -25.08 2.96
CA HIS A 543 -15.92 -26.06 1.97
C HIS A 543 -16.30 -27.39 2.67
N GLN A 544 -17.06 -27.35 3.77
CA GLN A 544 -17.58 -28.54 4.48
C GLN A 544 -18.83 -29.14 3.83
N ASN A 545 -18.94 -29.11 2.51
CA ASN A 545 -20.04 -29.77 1.82
C ASN A 545 -19.54 -30.57 0.62
N GLU A 546 -18.57 -31.47 0.80
CA GLU A 546 -18.35 -32.56 -0.15
C GLU A 546 -17.45 -33.69 0.40
N ASP A 547 -17.56 -34.10 1.67
CA ASP A 547 -16.91 -35.35 2.16
C ASP A 547 -17.66 -35.96 3.37
N HIS A 548 -18.96 -36.24 3.21
CA HIS A 548 -19.70 -37.11 4.13
C HIS A 548 -20.48 -38.15 3.35
N GLN A 549 -19.79 -39.22 2.94
CA GLN A 549 -20.38 -40.55 2.74
C GLN A 549 -19.24 -41.56 2.65
N ASP A 550 -18.91 -42.14 3.80
CA ASP A 550 -18.58 -43.56 4.00
C ASP A 550 -17.72 -43.69 5.26
N LYS A 551 -18.37 -44.08 6.36
CA LYS A 551 -17.74 -44.75 7.52
C LYS A 551 -18.85 -45.24 8.46
N ASP A 552 -19.36 -46.42 8.16
CA ASP A 552 -19.89 -47.35 9.15
C ASP A 552 -18.89 -48.51 9.26
N GLU A 553 -18.18 -48.60 10.39
CA GLU A 553 -18.25 -49.77 11.30
C GLU A 553 -17.18 -49.66 12.40
N GLN A 554 -17.62 -50.07 13.59
CA GLN A 554 -17.02 -49.95 14.91
C GLN A 554 -15.93 -51.01 15.14
N ASP A 555 -14.87 -50.70 15.90
CA ASP A 555 -14.72 -51.12 17.31
C ASP A 555 -13.27 -51.03 17.84
N LYS A 556 -13.18 -50.42 19.03
CA LYS A 556 -12.36 -50.72 20.23
C LYS A 556 -10.84 -50.52 20.30
N GLU A 557 -10.54 -49.57 21.21
CA GLU A 557 -9.63 -49.62 22.38
C GLU A 557 -8.10 -49.63 22.21
N HIS A 558 -7.53 -48.56 22.79
CA HIS A 558 -6.27 -48.49 23.54
C HIS A 558 -4.97 -48.93 22.85
N GLN A 559 -4.20 -47.95 22.37
CA GLN A 559 -2.93 -47.54 22.99
C GLN A 559 -2.27 -46.39 22.21
N ASP A 560 -1.53 -45.59 22.98
CA ASP A 560 -0.41 -44.74 22.57
C ASP A 560 -0.66 -43.31 22.06
N LYS A 561 -0.61 -42.45 23.09
CA LYS A 561 -0.19 -41.05 23.10
C LYS A 561 1.15 -40.86 22.35
N GLU A 562 1.10 -40.73 21.03
CA GLU A 562 2.23 -40.16 20.27
C GLU A 562 1.83 -39.47 18.95
N TYR A 563 0.53 -39.32 18.68
CA TYR A 563 0.00 -38.73 17.44
C TYR A 563 -0.75 -37.41 17.61
N GLN A 564 -0.83 -36.84 18.82
CA GLN A 564 -1.50 -35.55 19.07
C GLN A 564 -0.58 -34.32 19.02
N ASN A 565 0.72 -34.49 18.75
CA ASN A 565 1.66 -33.36 18.61
C ASN A 565 2.06 -33.05 17.15
N LYS A 566 1.50 -33.76 16.16
CA LYS A 566 1.72 -33.47 14.72
C LYS A 566 0.55 -32.73 14.08
N ASP A 567 -0.68 -33.07 14.45
CA ASP A 567 -1.87 -32.43 13.87
C ASP A 567 -2.08 -30.97 14.32
N ASP A 568 -1.50 -30.58 15.46
CA ASP A 568 -1.49 -29.16 15.89
C ASP A 568 -0.32 -28.38 15.28
N GLN A 569 0.79 -29.03 14.89
CA GLN A 569 1.88 -28.38 14.17
C GLN A 569 1.57 -28.18 12.68
N ASP A 570 0.83 -29.09 12.05
CA ASP A 570 0.44 -28.99 10.65
C ASP A 570 -0.67 -27.95 10.40
N LYS A 571 -1.52 -27.66 11.41
CA LYS A 571 -2.48 -26.53 11.34
C LYS A 571 -1.80 -25.17 11.46
N ASP A 572 -0.78 -25.06 12.31
CA ASP A 572 0.03 -23.84 12.47
C ASP A 572 0.93 -23.55 11.25
N ASP A 573 1.20 -24.54 10.40
CA ASP A 573 1.94 -24.36 9.14
C ASP A 573 1.03 -24.11 7.92
N GLU A 574 -0.28 -24.41 7.99
CA GLU A 574 -1.26 -24.06 6.93
C GLU A 574 -1.76 -22.61 6.99
N GLU A 575 -1.68 -21.94 8.14
CA GLU A 575 -2.02 -20.51 8.30
C GLU A 575 -0.90 -19.55 7.82
N LYS A 576 0.34 -20.04 7.63
CA LYS A 576 1.53 -19.22 7.27
C LYS A 576 1.71 -18.95 5.77
N LYS A 577 0.68 -18.52 5.05
CA LYS A 577 0.80 -18.25 3.59
C LYS A 577 0.11 -16.98 3.10
N MET A 578 -0.30 -16.08 3.98
CA MET A 578 -0.83 -14.78 3.58
C MET A 578 -0.39 -13.67 4.54
N VAL A 579 0.11 -12.57 3.99
CA VAL A 579 0.49 -11.36 4.73
C VAL A 579 -0.34 -10.19 4.20
N VAL A 580 -0.99 -9.45 5.08
CA VAL A 580 -1.70 -8.22 4.72
C VAL A 580 -0.81 -7.04 5.06
N LEU A 581 -0.44 -6.26 4.06
CA LEU A 581 0.35 -5.04 4.25
C LEU A 581 -0.55 -3.85 4.49
N ASN A 582 -0.29 -3.17 5.60
CA ASN A 582 -0.96 -1.93 5.93
C ASN A 582 -0.19 -0.74 5.35
N ASN A 583 -0.93 0.23 4.84
CA ASN A 583 -0.33 1.40 4.17
C ASN A 583 -0.13 2.61 5.10
N TRP A 584 -0.62 2.54 6.35
CA TRP A 584 -0.75 3.69 7.24
C TRP A 584 -0.55 3.31 8.70
N PRO A 585 0.11 4.15 9.51
CA PRO A 585 0.23 3.90 10.94
C PRO A 585 -1.11 3.97 11.64
N GLU A 586 -1.38 3.02 12.56
CA GLU A 586 -2.51 3.11 13.49
C GLU A 586 -2.33 4.23 14.50
N GLU A 587 -1.09 4.45 14.95
CA GLU A 587 -0.77 5.52 15.87
C GLU A 587 -0.76 6.86 15.14
N ILE A 588 -1.70 7.72 15.53
CA ILE A 588 -1.85 9.08 14.99
C ILE A 588 -0.54 9.86 15.02
N GLU A 589 0.30 9.65 16.04
CA GLU A 589 1.61 10.29 16.19
C GLU A 589 2.50 10.00 14.97
N ASP A 590 2.45 8.80 14.39
CA ASP A 590 3.30 8.43 13.26
C ASP A 590 2.81 8.99 11.90
N SER A 591 1.62 9.61 11.86
CA SER A 591 1.02 10.16 10.64
C SER A 591 1.58 11.52 10.18
N GLY A 592 2.37 12.18 11.04
CA GLY A 592 2.90 13.52 10.73
C GLY A 592 3.93 13.51 9.59
N LEU A 593 4.06 14.65 8.91
CA LEU A 593 5.02 14.82 7.81
C LEU A 593 6.45 14.47 8.26
N GLY A 594 7.16 13.73 7.41
CA GLY A 594 8.54 13.27 7.67
C GLY A 594 8.64 12.01 8.56
N ARG A 595 7.69 11.76 9.47
CA ARG A 595 7.67 10.51 10.27
C ARG A 595 7.05 9.34 9.50
N LEU A 596 6.04 9.63 8.66
CA LEU A 596 5.32 8.62 7.89
C LEU A 596 6.24 7.69 7.08
N SER A 597 7.25 8.24 6.39
CA SER A 597 8.19 7.46 5.57
C SER A 597 9.10 6.56 6.42
N GLU A 598 9.60 7.05 7.55
CA GLU A 598 10.37 6.23 8.50
C GLU A 598 9.52 5.09 9.07
N TRP A 599 8.29 5.40 9.49
CA TRP A 599 7.38 4.39 10.04
C TRP A 599 7.07 3.31 9.01
N VAL A 600 6.77 3.69 7.77
CA VAL A 600 6.50 2.74 6.67
C VAL A 600 7.69 1.80 6.48
N TYR A 601 8.92 2.31 6.49
CA TYR A 601 10.12 1.48 6.39
C TYR A 601 10.29 0.56 7.60
N GLU A 602 10.18 1.08 8.82
CA GLU A 602 10.28 0.31 10.07
C GLU A 602 9.22 -0.81 10.13
N TYR A 603 8.00 -0.52 9.67
CA TYR A 603 6.92 -1.49 9.56
C TYR A 603 7.28 -2.62 8.60
N VAL A 604 7.77 -2.30 7.40
CA VAL A 604 8.22 -3.33 6.45
C VAL A 604 9.42 -4.10 6.98
N GLU A 605 10.37 -3.44 7.64
CA GLU A 605 11.52 -4.10 8.30
C GLU A 605 11.04 -5.12 9.35
N LYS A 606 10.01 -4.76 10.12
CA LYS A 606 9.38 -5.65 11.10
C LYS A 606 8.67 -6.82 10.42
N VAL A 607 7.84 -6.56 9.40
CA VAL A 607 7.16 -7.62 8.63
C VAL A 607 8.18 -8.58 8.01
N MET A 608 9.30 -8.07 7.51
CA MET A 608 10.39 -8.89 6.97
C MET A 608 11.01 -9.80 8.04
N LYS A 609 11.26 -9.28 9.24
CA LYS A 609 11.80 -10.07 10.37
C LYS A 609 10.81 -11.13 10.84
N ASP A 610 9.54 -10.79 10.93
CA ASP A 610 8.51 -11.66 11.50
C ASP A 610 8.06 -12.74 10.50
N GLU A 611 7.86 -12.38 9.23
CA GLU A 611 7.23 -13.23 8.21
C GLU A 611 8.21 -13.82 7.17
N PHE A 612 9.37 -13.18 6.98
CA PHE A 612 10.33 -13.52 5.90
C PHE A 612 11.75 -13.81 6.40
N SER A 613 11.95 -14.13 7.69
CA SER A 613 13.28 -14.29 8.33
C SER A 613 14.30 -15.22 7.62
N LYS A 614 13.86 -16.13 6.72
CA LYS A 614 14.73 -17.00 5.92
C LYS A 614 15.12 -16.43 4.55
N ASP A 615 14.47 -15.35 4.12
CA ASP A 615 14.51 -14.79 2.77
C ASP A 615 15.16 -13.36 2.74
N VAL A 616 15.93 -13.00 3.79
CA VAL A 616 16.55 -11.67 3.98
C VAL A 616 18.07 -11.73 3.89
N HIS A 617 18.68 -10.79 3.17
CA HIS A 617 20.13 -10.58 3.15
C HIS A 617 20.60 -10.23 4.56
N THR A 618 21.29 -11.17 5.20
CA THR A 618 22.22 -10.88 6.29
C THR A 618 23.61 -10.81 5.69
N ASP A 619 23.85 -9.77 4.88
CA ASP A 619 25.22 -9.40 4.60
C ASP A 619 25.77 -8.78 5.89
N ASN A 620 26.68 -9.50 6.53
CA ASN A 620 27.55 -8.97 7.57
C ASN A 620 28.23 -7.72 7.02
N VAL A 621 27.73 -6.55 7.37
CA VAL A 621 28.43 -5.28 7.19
C VAL A 621 29.45 -5.15 8.34
N GLU A 622 30.48 -5.98 8.28
CA GLU A 622 31.79 -5.69 8.83
C GLU A 622 32.80 -5.84 7.68
N GLU A 623 32.97 -4.76 6.92
CA GLU A 623 34.25 -4.37 6.28
C GLU A 623 34.22 -2.90 5.83
#